data_AF-A0A7Z9JP62-F1
#
_entry.id   AF-A0A7Z9JP62-F1
#
_cell.length_a   1.000
_cell.length_b   1.000
_cell.length_c   1.000
_cell.angle_alpha   90.00
_cell.angle_beta   90.00
_cell.angle_gamma   90.00
#
_symmetry.space_group_name_H-M   'P 1'
#
loop_
_entity.id
_entity.type
_entity.pdbx_description
1 polymer ?
#
loop_
_entity_poly.entity_id
_entity_poly.type
_entity_poly.pdbx_seq_one_letter_code
_entity_poly.pdbx_strand_id
1 'polypeptide(L)'
;SWVLDATGRHGFLARDVREADRSTTTLAITRRFEKPAGWDEITANHTLVESYEDGWAWSVPLSDTLRCFTVMADQRHAALEGRDVNEMLRGELAKTTHLASMLDHVNAEGDSWACSSSLYHARRYSRPGLLLVGDAGSFIDPLSSYGVKKALASGWLAGIVAHTALVDAPMTEVALEFFDDRERSVYQSYRHRSAEFFEEAASAYGHPYWTTRAEAARAAAGAISAPDDEEWLEDPAGTHVPADIVRAAHERIRSIESLDALSNPDLRVIKRPAIRSQRIVMKRHLTNDAYRNGMRYVRGVDLLTLVELAPQYAEVPNMWNAYNEREAPVSLPDFLVGLSTAFAAGLLVHRDK
;
A
#
# COMPACT_ATOMS: atom_id res chain seq x y z
N SER A 1 -14.71 -20.41 17.68
CA SER A 1 -15.21 -19.95 16.37
C SER A 1 -14.54 -18.63 16.03
N TRP A 2 -14.48 -18.27 14.74
CA TRP A 2 -13.92 -17.00 14.27
C TRP A 2 -14.96 -16.25 13.44
N VAL A 3 -15.01 -14.94 13.61
CA VAL A 3 -15.84 -14.02 12.83
C VAL A 3 -14.93 -13.04 12.10
N LEU A 4 -15.14 -12.88 10.80
CA LEU A 4 -14.46 -11.87 9.99
C LEU A 4 -15.49 -10.79 9.66
N ASP A 5 -15.33 -9.59 10.22
CA ASP A 5 -16.13 -8.44 9.82
C ASP A 5 -15.60 -7.92 8.49
N ALA A 6 -16.32 -8.23 7.42
CA ALA A 6 -16.08 -7.71 6.07
C ALA A 6 -17.25 -6.84 5.60
N THR A 7 -17.97 -6.19 6.52
CA THR A 7 -19.16 -5.34 6.22
C THR A 7 -18.82 -3.99 5.58
N GLY A 8 -17.56 -3.80 5.22
CA GLY A 8 -17.05 -2.58 4.62
C GLY A 8 -17.20 -1.36 5.53
N ARG A 9 -17.59 -0.23 4.96
CA ARG A 9 -17.73 1.02 5.72
C ARG A 9 -18.78 0.95 6.84
N HIS A 10 -19.73 0.02 6.79
CA HIS A 10 -20.68 -0.19 7.88
C HIS A 10 -20.00 -0.60 9.20
N GLY A 11 -18.89 -1.35 9.12
CA GLY A 11 -18.07 -1.72 10.27
C GLY A 11 -18.86 -2.25 11.44
N PHE A 12 -19.72 -3.24 11.20
CA PHE A 12 -20.72 -3.71 12.15
C PHE A 12 -20.13 -4.04 13.54
N LEU A 13 -18.93 -4.62 13.58
CA LEU A 13 -18.20 -4.99 14.81
C LEU A 13 -17.02 -4.05 15.13
N ALA A 14 -16.83 -3.00 14.34
CA ALA A 14 -15.70 -2.08 14.43
C ALA A 14 -16.05 -0.70 15.05
N ARG A 15 -17.35 -0.43 15.30
CA ARG A 15 -17.83 0.92 15.66
C ARG A 15 -17.11 1.55 16.84
N ASP A 16 -16.84 0.78 17.89
CA ASP A 16 -16.24 1.29 19.13
C ASP A 16 -14.71 1.38 19.08
N VAL A 17 -14.08 0.80 18.06
CA VAL A 17 -12.61 0.77 17.93
C VAL A 17 -12.09 1.64 16.79
N ARG A 18 -12.97 2.22 15.97
CA ARG A 18 -12.61 3.12 14.87
C ARG A 18 -12.38 4.54 15.35
N GLU A 19 -11.31 5.12 14.85
CA GLU A 19 -10.96 6.52 15.02
C GLU A 19 -11.06 7.23 13.66
N ALA A 20 -11.92 8.24 13.61
CA ALA A 20 -12.07 9.08 12.45
C ALA A 20 -10.85 9.99 12.28
N ASP A 21 -10.34 10.08 11.07
CA ASP A 21 -9.28 11.01 10.72
C ASP A 21 -9.89 12.38 10.35
N ARG A 22 -9.84 13.30 11.30
CA ARG A 22 -10.53 14.60 11.17
C ARG A 22 -9.82 15.60 10.26
N SER A 23 -8.60 15.29 9.80
CA SER A 23 -7.88 16.17 8.88
C SER A 23 -8.44 16.12 7.45
N THR A 24 -9.10 15.02 7.08
CA THR A 24 -9.50 14.69 5.71
C THR A 24 -11.01 14.42 5.63
N THR A 25 -11.84 15.26 6.25
CA THR A 25 -13.29 15.12 6.12
C THR A 25 -13.69 15.35 4.66
N THR A 26 -14.18 14.30 4.00
CA THR A 26 -14.43 14.30 2.56
C THR A 26 -15.80 13.68 2.28
N LEU A 27 -16.58 14.34 1.44
CA LEU A 27 -17.82 13.87 0.86
C LEU A 27 -17.55 13.50 -0.61
N ALA A 28 -17.82 12.26 -0.98
CA ALA A 28 -17.85 11.84 -2.36
C ALA A 28 -19.27 12.02 -2.90
N ILE A 29 -19.42 12.70 -4.03
CA ILE A 29 -20.70 12.86 -4.73
C ILE A 29 -20.55 12.31 -6.14
N THR A 30 -21.43 11.41 -6.54
CA THR A 30 -21.23 10.56 -7.73
C THR A 30 -22.48 10.55 -8.61
N ARG A 31 -22.27 10.55 -9.93
CA ARG A 31 -23.32 10.28 -10.93
C ARG A 31 -22.74 9.65 -12.20
N ARG A 32 -23.57 8.94 -12.94
CA ARG A 32 -23.24 8.36 -14.24
C ARG A 32 -23.67 9.27 -15.39
N PHE A 33 -22.88 9.31 -16.44
CA PHE A 33 -23.16 10.06 -17.66
C PHE A 33 -22.87 9.19 -18.87
N GLU A 34 -23.82 9.13 -19.79
CA GLU A 34 -23.70 8.42 -21.05
C GLU A 34 -23.44 9.41 -22.20
N LYS A 35 -22.46 9.10 -23.03
CA LYS A 35 -22.23 9.79 -24.31
C LYS A 35 -22.65 8.84 -25.44
N PRO A 36 -23.82 9.04 -26.08
CA PRO A 36 -24.33 8.10 -27.10
C PRO A 36 -23.40 7.93 -28.30
N ALA A 37 -22.62 8.96 -28.63
CA ALA A 37 -21.64 8.91 -29.72
C ALA A 37 -20.36 8.11 -29.36
N GLY A 38 -20.22 7.66 -28.11
CA GLY A 38 -19.02 7.04 -27.58
C GLY A 38 -17.96 8.04 -27.12
N TRP A 39 -17.06 7.55 -26.28
CA TRP A 39 -15.83 8.25 -25.90
C TRP A 39 -14.70 7.88 -26.87
N ASP A 40 -13.70 8.76 -27.01
CA ASP A 40 -12.48 8.42 -27.74
C ASP A 40 -11.69 7.31 -27.03
N GLU A 41 -10.75 6.67 -27.73
CA GLU A 41 -10.00 5.50 -27.23
C GLU A 41 -9.31 5.74 -25.89
N ILE A 42 -8.72 6.92 -25.68
CA ILE A 42 -8.02 7.24 -24.43
C ILE A 42 -9.05 7.39 -23.32
N THR A 43 -10.06 8.25 -23.54
CA THR A 43 -11.09 8.49 -22.54
C THR A 43 -11.82 7.21 -22.17
N ALA A 44 -12.22 6.38 -23.15
CA ALA A 44 -12.95 5.14 -22.93
C ALA A 44 -12.22 4.12 -22.04
N ASN A 45 -10.88 4.19 -21.94
CA ASN A 45 -10.07 3.17 -21.26
C ASN A 45 -9.30 3.67 -20.02
N HIS A 46 -9.31 4.98 -19.74
CA HIS A 46 -8.53 5.53 -18.64
C HIS A 46 -9.40 6.13 -17.52
N THR A 47 -8.95 5.94 -16.29
CA THR A 47 -9.36 6.76 -15.15
C THR A 47 -8.77 8.15 -15.33
N LEU A 48 -9.62 9.17 -15.27
CA LEU A 48 -9.22 10.57 -15.34
C LEU A 48 -9.35 11.18 -13.96
N VAL A 49 -8.37 11.95 -13.53
CA VAL A 49 -8.34 12.64 -12.24
C VAL A 49 -7.98 14.10 -12.47
N GLU A 50 -8.70 15.01 -11.83
CA GLU A 50 -8.47 16.45 -11.94
C GLU A 50 -8.64 17.11 -10.58
N SER A 51 -7.60 17.82 -10.13
CA SER A 51 -7.67 18.72 -8.99
C SER A 51 -8.19 20.10 -9.40
N TYR A 52 -8.82 20.79 -8.46
CA TYR A 52 -9.21 22.21 -8.57
C TYR A 52 -8.95 22.91 -7.23
N GLU A 53 -9.27 24.21 -7.15
CA GLU A 53 -8.88 25.08 -6.02
C GLU A 53 -9.20 24.48 -4.64
N ASP A 54 -10.40 23.94 -4.46
CA ASP A 54 -10.92 23.49 -3.17
C ASP A 54 -11.42 22.04 -3.16
N GLY A 55 -10.94 21.21 -4.08
CA GLY A 55 -11.34 19.80 -4.19
C GLY A 55 -10.72 19.09 -5.37
N TRP A 56 -11.15 17.85 -5.61
CA TRP A 56 -10.77 17.12 -6.81
C TRP A 56 -11.89 16.23 -7.30
N ALA A 57 -11.77 15.73 -8.51
CA ALA A 57 -12.76 14.89 -9.14
C ALA A 57 -12.09 13.79 -9.96
N TRP A 58 -12.83 12.72 -10.19
CA TRP A 58 -12.45 11.71 -11.16
C TRP A 58 -13.58 11.39 -12.12
N SER A 59 -13.22 10.70 -13.19
CA SER A 59 -14.15 9.99 -14.07
C SER A 59 -13.58 8.62 -14.43
N VAL A 60 -14.37 7.56 -14.23
CA VAL A 60 -14.00 6.17 -14.56
C VAL A 60 -14.92 5.60 -15.64
N PRO A 61 -14.39 4.86 -16.63
CA PRO A 61 -15.21 4.19 -17.63
C PRO A 61 -15.97 3.00 -17.03
N LEU A 62 -17.23 2.85 -17.43
CA LEU A 62 -18.06 1.66 -17.18
C LEU A 62 -18.35 0.88 -18.47
N SER A 63 -18.32 1.58 -19.62
CA SER A 63 -18.37 1.05 -20.98
C SER A 63 -17.83 2.10 -21.95
N ASP A 64 -17.85 1.80 -23.25
CA ASP A 64 -17.43 2.73 -24.32
C ASP A 64 -18.28 4.02 -24.39
N THR A 65 -19.48 4.02 -23.81
CA THR A 65 -20.41 5.17 -23.77
C THR A 65 -20.65 5.69 -22.36
N LEU A 66 -20.53 4.86 -21.33
CA LEU A 66 -20.94 5.20 -19.97
C LEU A 66 -19.73 5.46 -19.05
N ARG A 67 -19.76 6.58 -18.33
CA ARG A 67 -18.76 6.92 -17.32
C ARG A 67 -19.38 7.30 -16.00
N CYS A 68 -18.65 7.07 -14.92
CA CYS A 68 -19.01 7.50 -13.59
C CYS A 68 -18.13 8.68 -13.17
N PHE A 69 -18.73 9.83 -12.92
CA PHE A 69 -18.05 11.03 -12.44
C PHE A 69 -18.25 11.15 -10.94
N THR A 70 -17.20 11.51 -10.20
CA THR A 70 -17.27 11.73 -8.76
C THR A 70 -16.44 12.93 -8.37
N VAL A 71 -17.01 13.79 -7.55
CA VAL A 71 -16.30 14.90 -6.91
C VAL A 71 -16.02 14.53 -5.45
N MET A 72 -14.84 14.93 -4.99
CA MET A 72 -14.37 14.79 -3.62
C MET A 72 -14.29 16.20 -3.05
N ALA A 73 -15.28 16.54 -2.23
CA ALA A 73 -15.43 17.87 -1.66
C ALA A 73 -15.37 17.82 -0.14
N ASP A 74 -14.91 18.90 0.47
CA ASP A 74 -14.94 19.09 1.91
C ASP A 74 -16.01 20.11 2.27
N GLN A 75 -16.98 19.72 3.10
CA GLN A 75 -18.07 20.62 3.50
C GLN A 75 -17.59 21.88 4.22
N ARG A 76 -16.36 21.87 4.77
CA ARG A 76 -15.74 23.04 5.40
C ARG A 76 -15.32 24.11 4.39
N HIS A 77 -15.18 23.73 3.12
CA HIS A 77 -14.63 24.58 2.05
C HIS A 77 -15.63 24.78 0.90
N ALA A 78 -16.49 23.79 0.65
CA ALA A 78 -17.50 23.85 -0.39
C ALA A 78 -18.85 24.36 0.12
N ALA A 79 -19.52 25.22 -0.64
CA ALA A 79 -20.84 25.77 -0.34
C ALA A 79 -21.98 24.77 -0.64
N LEU A 80 -21.97 23.64 0.07
CA LEU A 80 -22.87 22.50 -0.16
C LEU A 80 -24.16 22.56 0.69
N GLU A 81 -24.19 23.35 1.76
CA GLU A 81 -25.31 23.37 2.70
C GLU A 81 -26.64 23.76 2.02
N GLY A 82 -27.70 23.00 2.32
CA GLY A 82 -29.06 23.27 1.82
C GLY A 82 -29.31 22.97 0.34
N ARG A 83 -28.31 22.46 -0.41
CA ARG A 83 -28.46 22.12 -1.84
C ARG A 83 -28.89 20.67 -2.06
N ASP A 84 -29.54 20.42 -3.20
CA ASP A 84 -29.75 19.05 -3.68
C ASP A 84 -28.45 18.42 -4.18
N VAL A 85 -28.32 17.10 -4.06
CA VAL A 85 -27.09 16.36 -4.42
C VAL A 85 -26.73 16.50 -5.90
N ASN A 86 -27.72 16.66 -6.79
CA ASN A 86 -27.47 16.91 -8.21
C ASN A 86 -26.87 18.31 -8.44
N GLU A 87 -27.33 19.30 -7.69
CA GLU A 87 -26.80 20.66 -7.76
C GLU A 87 -25.39 20.76 -7.19
N MET A 88 -25.14 20.08 -6.07
CA MET A 88 -23.79 19.97 -5.50
C MET A 88 -22.81 19.39 -6.51
N LEU A 89 -23.14 18.24 -7.12
CA LEU A 89 -22.27 17.60 -8.11
C LEU A 89 -21.99 18.52 -9.30
N ARG A 90 -23.03 19.15 -9.84
CA ARG A 90 -22.90 20.05 -10.99
C ARG A 90 -22.02 21.27 -10.65
N GLY A 91 -22.22 21.85 -9.47
CA GLY A 91 -21.44 22.99 -8.99
C GLY A 91 -19.97 22.66 -8.84
N GLU A 92 -19.64 21.53 -8.23
CA GLU A 92 -18.25 21.09 -8.05
C GLU A 92 -17.61 20.67 -9.38
N LEU A 93 -18.32 19.95 -10.26
CA LEU A 93 -17.80 19.62 -11.59
C LEU A 93 -17.53 20.87 -12.43
N ALA A 94 -18.33 21.93 -12.31
CA ALA A 94 -18.12 23.18 -13.03
C ALA A 94 -16.83 23.94 -12.61
N LYS A 95 -16.22 23.60 -11.47
CA LYS A 95 -14.91 24.12 -11.05
C LYS A 95 -13.74 23.44 -11.78
N THR A 96 -13.98 22.28 -12.38
CA THR A 96 -12.99 21.56 -13.19
C THR A 96 -12.91 22.15 -14.59
N THR A 97 -11.77 22.01 -15.26
CA THR A 97 -11.59 22.42 -16.66
C THR A 97 -11.85 21.26 -17.61
N HIS A 98 -11.15 20.14 -17.41
CA HIS A 98 -11.20 19.03 -18.36
C HIS A 98 -12.44 18.18 -18.17
N LEU A 99 -12.76 17.79 -16.93
CA LEU A 99 -13.95 16.98 -16.64
C LEU A 99 -15.26 17.72 -16.93
N ALA A 100 -15.32 19.03 -16.72
CA ALA A 100 -16.48 19.85 -17.09
C ALA A 100 -16.74 19.81 -18.60
N SER A 101 -15.69 19.93 -19.42
CA SER A 101 -15.81 19.91 -20.89
C SER A 101 -16.32 18.57 -21.43
N MET A 102 -16.15 17.49 -20.67
CA MET A 102 -16.68 16.17 -21.03
C MET A 102 -18.19 16.07 -20.86
N LEU A 103 -18.82 17.00 -20.13
CA LEU A 103 -20.26 16.98 -19.88
C LEU A 103 -21.08 17.60 -21.02
N ASP A 104 -20.41 18.01 -22.10
CA ASP A 104 -21.07 18.45 -23.32
C ASP A 104 -21.63 17.24 -24.08
N HIS A 105 -22.90 17.34 -24.50
CA HIS A 105 -23.59 16.31 -25.28
C HIS A 105 -23.65 14.92 -24.60
N VAL A 106 -23.71 14.88 -23.26
CA VAL A 106 -23.95 13.65 -22.49
C VAL A 106 -25.32 13.65 -21.84
N ASN A 107 -25.87 12.46 -21.65
CA ASN A 107 -27.11 12.21 -20.93
C ASN A 107 -26.76 11.79 -19.49
N ALA A 108 -27.41 12.41 -18.52
CA ALA A 108 -27.25 12.03 -17.13
C ALA A 108 -28.08 10.77 -16.81
N GLU A 109 -27.45 9.76 -16.24
CA GLU A 109 -28.02 8.45 -15.95
C GLU A 109 -28.31 8.32 -14.44
N GLY A 110 -29.60 8.20 -14.08
CA GLY A 110 -30.07 8.16 -12.69
C GLY A 110 -29.81 9.46 -11.93
N ASP A 111 -30.01 9.45 -10.61
CA ASP A 111 -29.75 10.58 -9.71
C ASP A 111 -28.33 10.56 -9.14
N SER A 112 -27.81 11.75 -8.81
CA SER A 112 -26.59 11.84 -8.02
C SER A 112 -26.81 11.26 -6.61
N TRP A 113 -25.79 10.60 -6.08
CA TRP A 113 -25.78 10.13 -4.70
C TRP A 113 -24.48 10.56 -4.01
N ALA A 114 -24.51 10.65 -2.68
CA ALA A 114 -23.36 11.07 -1.89
C ALA A 114 -23.06 10.08 -0.76
N CYS A 115 -21.79 9.96 -0.40
CA CYS A 115 -21.36 9.20 0.76
C CYS A 115 -20.10 9.81 1.39
N SER A 116 -19.89 9.56 2.69
CA SER A 116 -18.64 9.97 3.33
C SER A 116 -17.47 9.17 2.76
N SER A 117 -16.45 9.88 2.28
CA SER A 117 -15.16 9.35 1.88
C SER A 117 -14.05 9.81 2.86
N SER A 118 -14.44 10.13 4.09
CA SER A 118 -13.51 10.52 5.15
C SER A 118 -12.71 9.32 5.62
N LEU A 119 -11.43 9.54 5.93
CA LEU A 119 -10.53 8.47 6.35
C LEU A 119 -10.80 8.07 7.80
N TYR A 120 -10.52 6.81 8.11
CA TYR A 120 -10.58 6.28 9.47
C TYR A 120 -9.76 5.00 9.57
N HIS A 121 -9.41 4.63 10.80
CA HIS A 121 -8.74 3.38 11.08
C HIS A 121 -9.16 2.82 12.43
N ALA A 122 -9.03 1.50 12.62
CA ALA A 122 -9.26 0.88 13.91
C ALA A 122 -8.00 0.96 14.78
N ARG A 123 -8.15 1.21 16.08
CA ARG A 123 -7.03 1.13 17.05
C ARG A 123 -6.45 -0.29 17.15
N ARG A 124 -7.32 -1.28 16.96
CA ARG A 124 -7.03 -2.72 17.01
C ARG A 124 -7.89 -3.39 15.93
N TYR A 125 -7.27 -4.13 15.04
CA TYR A 125 -7.93 -4.78 13.89
C TYR A 125 -8.34 -6.22 14.22
N SER A 126 -7.78 -6.78 15.29
CA SER A 126 -7.95 -8.17 15.66
C SER A 126 -8.06 -8.38 17.16
N ARG A 127 -8.81 -9.41 17.54
CA ARG A 127 -8.84 -9.99 18.89
C ARG A 127 -9.18 -11.47 18.78
N PRO A 128 -8.97 -12.29 19.82
CA PRO A 128 -9.34 -13.70 19.77
C PRO A 128 -10.79 -13.89 19.28
N GLY A 129 -10.97 -14.57 18.15
CA GLY A 129 -12.27 -14.84 17.53
C GLY A 129 -12.85 -13.75 16.63
N LEU A 130 -12.20 -12.59 16.45
CA LEU A 130 -12.67 -11.51 15.56
C LEU A 130 -11.52 -10.86 14.77
N LEU A 131 -11.72 -10.68 13.47
CA LEU A 131 -10.85 -9.91 12.58
C LEU A 131 -11.67 -8.86 11.82
N LEU A 132 -11.16 -7.63 11.73
CA LEU A 132 -11.74 -6.55 10.93
C LEU A 132 -11.03 -6.50 9.57
N VAL A 133 -11.78 -6.75 8.50
CA VAL A 133 -11.24 -6.95 7.16
C VAL A 133 -11.59 -5.80 6.22
N GLY A 134 -10.59 -5.31 5.49
CA GLY A 134 -10.78 -4.25 4.49
C GLY A 134 -11.32 -2.97 5.11
N ASP A 135 -12.36 -2.40 4.50
CA ASP A 135 -13.02 -1.18 4.98
C ASP A 135 -13.65 -1.34 6.36
N ALA A 136 -13.86 -2.57 6.85
CA ALA A 136 -14.29 -2.80 8.22
C ALA A 136 -13.26 -2.29 9.25
N GLY A 137 -11.97 -2.45 8.97
CA GLY A 137 -10.87 -1.98 9.81
C GLY A 137 -10.44 -0.55 9.52
N SER A 138 -10.22 -0.21 8.25
CA SER A 138 -9.72 1.12 7.87
C SER A 138 -10.08 1.47 6.43
N PHE A 139 -10.28 2.77 6.18
CA PHE A 139 -10.56 3.35 4.87
C PHE A 139 -9.43 4.32 4.49
N ILE A 140 -8.85 4.11 3.31
CA ILE A 140 -7.73 4.88 2.77
C ILE A 140 -8.20 5.85 1.68
N ASP A 141 -7.37 6.82 1.32
CA ASP A 141 -7.75 7.84 0.36
C ASP A 141 -8.06 7.23 -1.02
N PRO A 142 -9.24 7.55 -1.60
CA PRO A 142 -9.65 7.00 -2.86
C PRO A 142 -8.74 7.41 -4.03
N LEU A 143 -7.97 8.50 -3.94
CA LEU A 143 -7.02 8.94 -4.97
C LEU A 143 -6.09 7.81 -5.43
N SER A 144 -5.75 6.91 -4.51
CA SER A 144 -4.92 5.74 -4.77
C SER A 144 -5.60 4.69 -5.68
N SER A 145 -6.94 4.59 -5.71
CA SER A 145 -7.70 3.47 -6.28
C SER A 145 -7.35 2.09 -5.66
N TYR A 146 -6.69 2.05 -4.50
CA TYR A 146 -6.18 0.82 -3.90
C TYR A 146 -7.14 0.14 -2.90
N GLY A 147 -8.32 0.70 -2.63
CA GLY A 147 -9.25 0.18 -1.61
C GLY A 147 -9.64 -1.30 -1.83
N VAL A 148 -9.94 -1.70 -3.06
CA VAL A 148 -10.28 -3.09 -3.40
C VAL A 148 -9.07 -4.01 -3.23
N LYS A 149 -7.88 -3.61 -3.71
CA LYS A 149 -6.64 -4.38 -3.55
C LYS A 149 -6.31 -4.59 -2.07
N LYS A 150 -6.45 -3.53 -1.25
CA LYS A 150 -6.35 -3.60 0.21
C LYS A 150 -7.33 -4.61 0.80
N ALA A 151 -8.62 -4.52 0.45
CA ALA A 151 -9.65 -5.40 1.01
C ALA A 151 -9.38 -6.89 0.68
N LEU A 152 -8.95 -7.19 -0.54
CA LEU A 152 -8.58 -8.55 -0.95
C LEU A 152 -7.35 -9.06 -0.19
N ALA A 153 -6.29 -8.25 -0.08
CA ALA A 153 -5.09 -8.62 0.66
C ALA A 153 -5.38 -8.83 2.16
N SER A 154 -6.20 -7.95 2.75
CA SER A 154 -6.67 -8.04 4.13
C SER A 154 -7.46 -9.34 4.37
N GLY A 155 -8.39 -9.68 3.47
CA GLY A 155 -9.21 -10.89 3.57
C GLY A 155 -8.39 -12.17 3.42
N TRP A 156 -7.43 -12.19 2.50
CA TRP A 156 -6.49 -13.30 2.34
C TRP A 156 -5.68 -13.54 3.62
N LEU A 157 -5.10 -12.48 4.20
CA LEU A 157 -4.33 -12.61 5.44
C LEU A 157 -5.23 -13.00 6.63
N ALA A 158 -6.42 -12.42 6.74
CA ALA A 158 -7.37 -12.78 7.79
C ALA A 158 -7.74 -14.27 7.76
N GLY A 159 -7.88 -14.86 6.56
CA GLY A 159 -8.07 -16.30 6.38
C GLY A 159 -6.90 -17.12 6.93
N ILE A 160 -5.66 -16.70 6.65
CA ILE A 160 -4.44 -17.35 7.17
C ILE A 160 -4.37 -17.24 8.70
N VAL A 161 -4.67 -16.07 9.27
CA VAL A 161 -4.66 -15.82 10.71
C VAL A 161 -5.68 -16.71 11.42
N ALA A 162 -6.93 -16.73 10.93
CA ALA A 162 -7.98 -17.57 11.47
C ALA A 162 -7.63 -19.05 11.36
N HIS A 163 -7.08 -19.49 10.22
CA HIS A 163 -6.64 -20.87 10.04
C HIS A 163 -5.52 -21.23 11.02
N THR A 164 -4.47 -20.40 11.16
CA THR A 164 -3.40 -20.61 12.14
C THR A 164 -3.97 -20.78 13.55
N ALA A 165 -4.84 -19.87 13.99
CA ALA A 165 -5.37 -19.93 15.33
C ALA A 165 -6.28 -21.15 15.58
N LEU A 166 -6.95 -21.66 14.54
CA LEU A 166 -7.78 -22.87 14.62
C LEU A 166 -6.95 -24.16 14.72
N VAL A 167 -5.80 -24.23 14.05
CA VAL A 167 -4.98 -25.45 14.00
C VAL A 167 -3.78 -25.44 14.94
N ASP A 168 -3.47 -24.28 15.53
CA ASP A 168 -2.29 -24.03 16.37
C ASP A 168 -2.58 -22.94 17.39
N ALA A 169 -3.33 -23.30 18.43
CA ALA A 169 -3.78 -22.37 19.46
C ALA A 169 -2.63 -21.54 20.09
N PRO A 170 -1.44 -22.11 20.39
CA PRO A 170 -0.29 -21.33 20.88
C PRO A 170 0.18 -20.20 19.95
N MET A 171 -0.09 -20.28 18.65
CA MET A 171 0.26 -19.26 17.65
C MET A 171 -0.79 -18.15 17.50
N THR A 172 -1.91 -18.20 18.23
CA THR A 172 -3.03 -17.27 18.06
C THR A 172 -2.61 -15.82 18.27
N GLU A 173 -1.99 -15.48 19.40
CA GLU A 173 -1.64 -14.06 19.68
C GLU A 173 -0.64 -13.52 18.66
N VAL A 174 0.38 -14.32 18.31
CA VAL A 174 1.36 -13.98 17.28
C VAL A 174 0.70 -13.71 15.92
N ALA A 175 -0.31 -14.52 15.57
CA ALA A 175 -1.05 -14.35 14.32
C ALA A 175 -1.91 -13.08 14.33
N LEU A 176 -2.49 -12.73 15.48
CA LEU A 176 -3.30 -11.51 15.64
C LEU A 176 -2.43 -10.25 15.59
N GLU A 177 -1.32 -10.22 16.32
CA GLU A 177 -0.36 -9.12 16.27
C GLU A 177 0.16 -8.90 14.84
N PHE A 178 0.48 -9.98 14.12
CA PHE A 178 0.89 -9.90 12.73
C PHE A 178 -0.17 -9.26 11.81
N PHE A 179 -1.46 -9.55 12.04
CA PHE A 179 -2.56 -8.93 11.31
C PHE A 179 -2.74 -7.44 11.66
N ASP A 180 -2.68 -7.11 12.96
CA ASP A 180 -2.80 -5.73 13.45
C ASP A 180 -1.69 -4.83 12.89
N ASP A 181 -0.44 -5.30 12.96
CA ASP A 181 0.71 -4.56 12.45
C ASP A 181 0.61 -4.35 10.93
N ARG A 182 0.17 -5.39 10.20
CA ARG A 182 -0.06 -5.31 8.76
C ARG A 182 -1.12 -4.26 8.40
N GLU A 183 -2.31 -4.31 9.01
CA GLU A 183 -3.39 -3.38 8.68
C GLU A 183 -3.04 -1.93 9.07
N ARG A 184 -2.34 -1.74 10.20
CA ARG A 184 -1.83 -0.43 10.62
C ARG A 184 -0.80 0.11 9.64
N SER A 185 0.18 -0.71 9.26
CA SER A 185 1.20 -0.35 8.27
C SER A 185 0.56 0.05 6.94
N VAL A 186 -0.39 -0.75 6.43
CA VAL A 186 -1.12 -0.42 5.20
C VAL A 186 -1.77 0.95 5.28
N TYR A 187 -2.54 1.23 6.34
CA TYR A 187 -3.19 2.53 6.50
C TYR A 187 -2.18 3.68 6.50
N GLN A 188 -1.10 3.55 7.28
CA GLN A 188 -0.08 4.58 7.41
C GLN A 188 0.66 4.82 6.09
N SER A 189 1.04 3.77 5.37
CA SER A 189 1.71 3.89 4.07
C SER A 189 0.84 4.60 3.02
N TYR A 190 -0.46 4.31 2.96
CA TYR A 190 -1.35 5.04 2.05
C TYR A 190 -1.58 6.49 2.47
N ARG A 191 -1.65 6.77 3.78
CA ARG A 191 -1.69 8.17 4.26
C ARG A 191 -0.45 8.93 3.84
N HIS A 192 0.73 8.30 3.92
CA HIS A 192 1.99 8.88 3.51
C HIS A 192 2.06 9.14 2.00
N ARG A 193 1.72 8.16 1.15
CA ARG A 193 1.74 8.32 -0.31
C ARG A 193 0.81 9.42 -0.81
N SER A 194 -0.32 9.65 -0.14
CA SER A 194 -1.20 10.77 -0.48
C SER A 194 -0.57 12.14 -0.22
N ALA A 195 0.48 12.22 0.61
CA ALA A 195 1.13 13.48 0.97
C ALA A 195 1.71 14.18 -0.26
N GLU A 196 2.42 13.47 -1.14
CA GLU A 196 3.03 14.05 -2.34
C GLU A 196 2.00 14.73 -3.24
N PHE A 197 0.90 14.03 -3.53
CA PHE A 197 -0.19 14.59 -4.33
C PHE A 197 -0.83 15.82 -3.67
N PHE A 198 -1.00 15.79 -2.34
CA PHE A 198 -1.55 16.93 -1.61
C PHE A 198 -0.59 18.11 -1.54
N GLU A 199 0.72 17.85 -1.45
CA GLU A 199 1.76 18.88 -1.45
C GLU A 199 1.89 19.55 -2.81
N GLU A 200 1.85 18.77 -3.89
CA GLU A 200 1.82 19.29 -5.26
C GLU A 200 0.59 20.19 -5.47
N ALA A 201 -0.60 19.71 -5.10
CA ALA A 201 -1.82 20.50 -5.20
C ALA A 201 -1.80 21.73 -4.27
N ALA A 202 -1.26 21.62 -3.05
CA ALA A 202 -1.11 22.76 -2.15
C ALA A 202 -0.19 23.84 -2.72
N SER A 203 0.89 23.44 -3.40
CA SER A 203 1.80 24.34 -4.11
C SER A 203 1.11 25.03 -5.30
N ALA A 204 0.28 24.29 -6.04
CA ALA A 204 -0.43 24.81 -7.20
C ALA A 204 -1.57 25.79 -6.84
N TYR A 205 -2.37 25.48 -5.81
CA TYR A 205 -3.59 26.24 -5.49
C TYR A 205 -3.47 27.13 -4.25
N GLY A 206 -2.61 26.81 -3.28
CA GLY A 206 -2.47 27.56 -2.02
C GLY A 206 -3.71 27.55 -1.11
N HIS A 207 -4.73 26.78 -1.44
CA HIS A 207 -6.03 26.78 -0.75
C HIS A 207 -6.01 25.92 0.53
N PRO A 208 -6.72 26.31 1.62
CA PRO A 208 -6.78 25.56 2.89
C PRO A 208 -7.19 24.09 2.78
N TYR A 209 -8.01 23.75 1.77
CA TYR A 209 -8.39 22.36 1.47
C TYR A 209 -7.16 21.46 1.28
N TRP A 210 -6.16 21.95 0.53
CA TRP A 210 -4.96 21.22 0.17
C TRP A 210 -3.87 21.32 1.23
N THR A 211 -3.61 22.52 1.75
CA THR A 211 -2.54 22.73 2.74
C THR A 211 -2.77 21.92 4.01
N THR A 212 -4.01 21.89 4.53
CA THR A 212 -4.37 21.10 5.72
C THR A 212 -4.18 19.59 5.49
N ARG A 213 -4.50 19.10 4.29
CA ARG A 213 -4.35 17.68 3.93
C ARG A 213 -2.88 17.29 3.78
N ALA A 214 -2.08 18.16 3.15
CA ALA A 214 -0.63 17.99 3.02
C ALA A 214 0.06 17.95 4.39
N GLU A 215 -0.23 18.92 5.26
CA GLU A 215 0.33 18.98 6.62
C GLU A 215 -0.02 17.73 7.43
N ALA A 216 -1.27 17.28 7.38
CA ALA A 216 -1.71 16.09 8.11
C ALA A 216 -1.10 14.80 7.55
N ALA A 217 -0.97 14.68 6.22
CA ALA A 217 -0.33 13.54 5.59
C ALA A 217 1.17 13.48 5.93
N ARG A 218 1.86 14.63 5.99
CA ARG A 218 3.25 14.74 6.44
C ARG A 218 3.42 14.39 7.92
N ALA A 219 2.51 14.84 8.78
CA ALA A 219 2.51 14.48 10.19
C ALA A 219 2.35 12.96 10.40
N ALA A 220 1.56 12.30 9.55
CA ALA A 220 1.46 10.85 9.52
C ALA A 220 2.73 10.16 8.99
N ALA A 221 3.44 10.79 8.05
CA ALA A 221 4.70 10.32 7.48
C ALA A 221 5.89 10.37 8.46
N GLY A 222 5.93 11.36 9.37
CA GLY A 222 6.99 11.50 10.38
C GLY A 222 7.15 10.31 11.34
N ALA A 223 6.25 9.32 11.28
CA ALA A 223 6.32 8.07 12.02
C ALA A 223 6.92 6.88 11.24
N ILE A 224 7.07 6.97 9.90
CA ILE A 224 7.59 5.88 9.04
C ILE A 224 8.38 6.48 7.86
N SER A 225 9.67 6.19 7.78
CA SER A 225 10.46 6.42 6.56
C SER A 225 10.04 5.39 5.50
N ALA A 226 9.48 5.80 4.37
CA ALA A 226 9.17 4.90 3.25
C ALA A 226 9.49 5.57 1.90
N PRO A 227 10.15 4.88 0.96
CA PRO A 227 10.37 5.38 -0.41
C PRO A 227 9.24 5.03 -1.39
N ASP A 228 9.26 5.74 -2.51
CA ASP A 228 8.48 5.56 -3.74
C ASP A 228 8.62 4.13 -4.28
N ASP A 229 7.58 3.29 -4.20
CA ASP A 229 7.36 2.14 -5.10
C ASP A 229 6.08 1.36 -4.74
N GLU A 230 5.36 0.86 -5.75
CA GLU A 230 4.08 0.12 -5.68
C GLU A 230 4.14 -1.24 -4.94
N GLU A 231 5.34 -1.73 -4.57
CA GLU A 231 5.58 -3.06 -3.98
C GLU A 231 5.36 -3.19 -2.47
N TRP A 232 5.15 -2.09 -1.75
CA TRP A 232 4.95 -2.09 -0.28
C TRP A 232 3.74 -2.89 0.25
N LEU A 233 2.83 -3.35 -0.62
CA LEU A 233 1.80 -4.29 -0.18
C LEU A 233 2.40 -5.62 0.31
N GLU A 234 3.69 -5.89 0.11
CA GLU A 234 4.36 -7.13 0.52
C GLU A 234 5.40 -6.98 1.64
N ASP A 235 5.76 -5.75 2.06
CA ASP A 235 6.76 -5.53 3.12
C ASP A 235 6.30 -4.57 4.23
N PRO A 236 5.51 -5.05 5.21
CA PRO A 236 5.10 -4.27 6.39
C PRO A 236 6.25 -4.02 7.39
N ALA A 237 7.41 -4.67 7.20
CA ALA A 237 8.48 -4.68 8.19
C ALA A 237 9.50 -3.56 7.98
N GLY A 238 9.37 -2.73 6.94
CA GLY A 238 10.38 -1.70 6.65
C GLY A 238 11.73 -2.33 6.31
N THR A 239 11.72 -3.41 5.54
CA THR A 239 12.92 -4.09 5.02
C THR A 239 13.32 -3.56 3.64
N HIS A 240 12.63 -2.53 3.14
CA HIS A 240 12.96 -1.86 1.89
C HIS A 240 14.37 -1.27 1.94
N VAL A 241 15.16 -1.59 0.92
CA VAL A 241 16.50 -1.07 0.69
C VAL A 241 16.42 -0.15 -0.53
N PRO A 242 16.87 1.13 -0.44
CA PRO A 242 16.76 2.07 -1.55
C PRO A 242 17.36 1.52 -2.86
N ALA A 243 16.60 1.65 -3.96
CA ALA A 243 16.94 1.04 -5.24
C ALA A 243 18.27 1.54 -5.83
N ASP A 244 18.64 2.79 -5.57
CA ASP A 244 19.93 3.37 -5.96
C ASP A 244 21.11 2.69 -5.26
N ILE A 245 20.97 2.39 -3.97
CA ILE A 245 21.98 1.65 -3.18
C ILE A 245 22.06 0.19 -3.66
N VAL A 246 20.92 -0.47 -3.90
CA VAL A 246 20.89 -1.84 -4.45
C VAL A 246 21.58 -1.88 -5.82
N ARG A 247 21.29 -0.91 -6.69
CA ARG A 247 21.94 -0.80 -8.01
C ARG A 247 23.44 -0.54 -7.90
N ALA A 248 23.88 0.31 -6.97
CA ALA A 248 25.30 0.54 -6.73
C ALA A 248 26.01 -0.75 -6.25
N ALA A 249 25.38 -1.53 -5.37
CA ALA A 249 25.90 -2.82 -4.95
C ALA A 249 25.96 -3.83 -6.12
N HIS A 250 24.96 -3.83 -7.00
CA HIS A 250 24.94 -4.67 -8.20
C HIS A 250 26.11 -4.34 -9.14
N GLU A 251 26.32 -3.06 -9.45
CA GLU A 251 27.43 -2.64 -10.31
C GLU A 251 28.79 -3.01 -9.72
N ARG A 252 28.93 -2.92 -8.38
CA ARG A 252 30.15 -3.39 -7.70
C ARG A 252 30.36 -4.89 -7.88
N ILE A 253 29.34 -5.71 -7.64
CA ILE A 253 29.40 -7.17 -7.84
C ILE A 253 29.76 -7.52 -9.29
N ARG A 254 29.24 -6.76 -10.26
CA ARG A 254 29.54 -6.95 -11.69
C ARG A 254 30.99 -6.59 -12.05
N SER A 255 31.62 -5.70 -11.28
CA SER A 255 32.98 -5.19 -11.55
C SER A 255 34.12 -6.01 -10.96
N ILE A 256 33.82 -6.97 -10.07
CA ILE A 256 34.81 -7.78 -9.35
C ILE A 256 34.95 -9.17 -9.98
N GLU A 257 36.16 -9.70 -10.03
CA GLU A 257 36.45 -11.06 -10.56
C GLU A 257 36.09 -12.17 -9.57
N SER A 258 36.17 -11.88 -8.27
CA SER A 258 35.77 -12.77 -7.16
C SER A 258 34.85 -12.01 -6.23
N LEU A 259 33.78 -12.67 -5.75
CA LEU A 259 32.81 -12.09 -4.85
C LEU A 259 33.41 -11.76 -3.47
N ASP A 260 34.28 -12.64 -2.97
CA ASP A 260 34.93 -12.59 -1.65
C ASP A 260 33.96 -12.15 -0.53
N ALA A 261 32.75 -12.69 -0.54
CA ALA A 261 31.69 -12.33 0.40
C ALA A 261 31.97 -12.86 1.80
N LEU A 262 31.69 -12.05 2.80
CA LEU A 262 31.63 -12.43 4.21
C LEU A 262 30.26 -12.04 4.79
N SER A 263 29.76 -12.85 5.71
CA SER A 263 28.65 -12.41 6.57
C SER A 263 29.12 -11.21 7.39
N ASN A 264 28.29 -10.16 7.46
CA ASN A 264 28.61 -9.02 8.30
C ASN A 264 28.74 -9.49 9.78
N PRO A 265 29.84 -9.18 10.49
CA PRO A 265 30.02 -9.56 11.89
C PRO A 265 28.94 -9.03 12.85
N ASP A 266 28.32 -7.89 12.52
CA ASP A 266 27.26 -7.27 13.33
C ASP A 266 25.88 -7.87 13.07
N LEU A 267 25.80 -8.88 12.19
CA LEU A 267 24.55 -9.52 11.81
C LEU A 267 24.00 -10.37 12.96
N ARG A 268 22.74 -10.14 13.30
CA ARG A 268 21.99 -10.86 14.33
C ARG A 268 20.86 -11.64 13.66
N VAL A 269 20.43 -12.71 14.33
CA VAL A 269 19.27 -13.51 13.87
C VAL A 269 18.18 -13.47 14.92
N ILE A 270 17.01 -12.99 14.51
CA ILE A 270 15.81 -12.91 15.36
C ILE A 270 14.72 -13.84 14.82
N LYS A 271 13.77 -14.22 15.67
CA LYS A 271 12.55 -14.93 15.23
C LYS A 271 11.42 -13.92 15.04
N ARG A 272 10.80 -13.93 13.87
CA ARG A 272 9.62 -13.11 13.57
C ARG A 272 8.53 -13.97 12.92
N PRO A 273 7.25 -13.60 13.08
CA PRO A 273 6.16 -14.21 12.33
C PRO A 273 6.36 -14.01 10.82
N ALA A 274 6.04 -15.05 10.05
CA ALA A 274 6.00 -15.02 8.60
C ALA A 274 4.94 -15.99 8.08
N ILE A 275 4.49 -15.75 6.85
CA ILE A 275 3.53 -16.63 6.18
C ILE A 275 4.28 -17.81 5.55
N ARG A 276 3.87 -19.04 5.87
CA ARG A 276 4.28 -20.26 5.18
C ARG A 276 3.04 -20.99 4.70
N SER A 277 2.82 -20.95 3.40
CA SER A 277 1.61 -21.49 2.77
C SER A 277 0.36 -20.84 3.37
N GLN A 278 -0.44 -21.59 4.14
CA GLN A 278 -1.70 -21.12 4.73
C GLN A 278 -1.58 -20.87 6.24
N ARG A 279 -0.37 -20.73 6.79
CA ARG A 279 -0.16 -20.53 8.23
C ARG A 279 0.88 -19.47 8.52
N ILE A 280 0.67 -18.70 9.58
CA ILE A 280 1.70 -17.92 10.27
C ILE A 280 2.57 -18.87 11.09
N VAL A 281 3.89 -18.74 10.93
CA VAL A 281 4.92 -19.51 11.65
C VAL A 281 6.06 -18.59 12.06
N MET A 282 6.82 -18.96 13.09
CA MET A 282 8.03 -18.24 13.46
C MET A 282 9.19 -18.63 12.54
N LYS A 283 9.78 -17.63 11.86
CA LYS A 283 10.93 -17.79 10.96
C LYS A 283 12.12 -16.95 11.43
N ARG A 284 13.33 -17.44 11.16
CA ARG A 284 14.59 -16.73 11.42
C ARG A 284 14.73 -15.60 10.41
N HIS A 285 14.91 -14.37 10.87
CA HIS A 285 15.15 -13.18 10.07
C HIS A 285 16.52 -12.61 10.41
N LEU A 286 17.20 -12.08 9.39
CA LEU A 286 18.48 -11.42 9.49
C LEU A 286 18.29 -9.95 9.88
N THR A 287 18.96 -9.47 10.91
CA THR A 287 18.81 -8.08 11.37
C THR A 287 20.15 -7.45 11.75
N ASN A 288 20.25 -6.15 11.54
CA ASN A 288 21.38 -5.31 11.97
C ASN A 288 20.82 -3.99 12.53
N ASP A 289 21.68 -2.99 12.76
CA ASP A 289 21.24 -1.71 13.33
C ASP A 289 20.42 -0.85 12.38
N ALA A 290 20.59 -1.03 11.06
CA ALA A 290 19.81 -0.36 10.02
C ALA A 290 18.43 -1.03 9.84
N TYR A 291 18.38 -2.37 9.80
CA TYR A 291 17.18 -3.17 9.54
C TYR A 291 16.75 -3.95 10.79
N ARG A 292 16.29 -3.22 11.81
CA ARG A 292 15.93 -3.78 13.14
C ARG A 292 14.73 -4.72 13.13
N ASN A 293 13.86 -4.58 12.13
CA ASN A 293 12.69 -5.46 11.99
C ASN A 293 13.03 -6.82 11.39
N GLY A 294 14.19 -6.92 10.74
CA GLY A 294 14.77 -8.14 10.21
C GLY A 294 14.23 -8.49 8.82
N MET A 295 15.13 -8.92 7.94
CA MET A 295 14.86 -9.31 6.55
C MET A 295 14.90 -10.84 6.42
N ARG A 296 14.03 -11.39 5.57
CA ARG A 296 14.07 -12.82 5.23
C ARG A 296 14.00 -13.08 3.74
N TYR A 297 13.12 -12.40 3.02
CA TYR A 297 12.91 -12.66 1.60
C TYR A 297 13.05 -11.37 0.78
N VAL A 298 13.64 -11.47 -0.41
CA VAL A 298 13.64 -10.41 -1.44
C VAL A 298 13.40 -11.09 -2.78
N ARG A 299 12.34 -10.73 -3.52
CA ARG A 299 11.99 -11.34 -4.81
C ARG A 299 11.95 -12.88 -4.78
N GLY A 300 11.46 -13.45 -3.67
CA GLY A 300 11.45 -14.91 -3.45
C GLY A 300 12.79 -15.54 -3.03
N VAL A 301 13.87 -14.76 -2.96
CA VAL A 301 15.20 -15.20 -2.49
C VAL A 301 15.25 -15.18 -0.96
N ASP A 302 15.56 -16.31 -0.35
CA ASP A 302 15.80 -16.48 1.08
C ASP A 302 17.17 -15.93 1.46
N LEU A 303 17.18 -14.74 2.08
CA LEU A 303 18.39 -14.03 2.44
C LEU A 303 19.21 -14.75 3.51
N LEU A 304 18.58 -15.57 4.38
CA LEU A 304 19.35 -16.35 5.35
C LEU A 304 20.21 -17.38 4.63
N THR A 305 19.58 -18.17 3.75
CA THR A 305 20.27 -19.20 2.98
C THR A 305 21.33 -18.57 2.06
N LEU A 306 21.01 -17.44 1.43
CA LEU A 306 21.94 -16.67 0.61
C LEU A 306 23.17 -16.23 1.42
N VAL A 307 22.99 -15.66 2.61
CA VAL A 307 24.10 -15.20 3.46
C VAL A 307 24.94 -16.36 3.99
N GLU A 308 24.32 -17.51 4.31
CA GLU A 308 25.03 -18.72 4.74
C GLU A 308 25.88 -19.32 3.60
N LEU A 309 25.43 -19.20 2.35
CA LEU A 309 26.13 -19.71 1.15
C LEU A 309 27.24 -18.78 0.66
N ALA A 310 27.05 -17.46 0.72
CA ALA A 310 27.91 -16.49 0.06
C ALA A 310 29.42 -16.66 0.34
N PRO A 311 29.87 -16.94 1.59
CA PRO A 311 31.30 -17.13 1.87
C PRO A 311 31.94 -18.38 1.25
N GLN A 312 31.14 -19.30 0.70
CA GLN A 312 31.60 -20.59 0.17
C GLN A 312 31.89 -20.54 -1.34
N TYR A 313 31.52 -19.45 -2.03
CA TYR A 313 31.60 -19.34 -3.48
C TYR A 313 32.25 -18.03 -3.91
N ALA A 314 33.26 -18.12 -4.77
CA ALA A 314 33.91 -16.95 -5.39
C ALA A 314 33.10 -16.43 -6.60
N GLU A 315 32.42 -17.32 -7.31
CA GLU A 315 31.69 -17.00 -8.55
C GLU A 315 30.18 -17.04 -8.32
N VAL A 316 29.49 -15.98 -8.75
CA VAL A 316 28.02 -15.85 -8.61
C VAL A 316 27.23 -16.98 -9.30
N PRO A 317 27.57 -17.45 -10.52
CA PRO A 317 26.85 -18.56 -11.15
C PRO A 317 26.87 -19.86 -10.32
N ASN A 318 28.00 -20.18 -9.68
CA ASN A 318 28.13 -21.38 -8.85
C ASN A 318 27.32 -21.24 -7.56
N MET A 319 27.33 -20.05 -6.95
CA MET A 319 26.50 -19.74 -5.79
C MET A 319 25.01 -19.85 -6.10
N TRP A 320 24.57 -19.33 -7.25
CA TRP A 320 23.18 -19.41 -7.71
C TRP A 320 22.72 -20.86 -7.91
N ASN A 321 23.54 -21.69 -8.57
CA ASN A 321 23.26 -23.12 -8.72
C ASN A 321 23.11 -23.81 -7.35
N ALA A 322 24.06 -23.57 -6.44
CA ALA A 322 24.02 -24.15 -5.09
C ALA A 322 22.83 -23.67 -4.26
N TYR A 323 22.40 -22.42 -4.45
CA TYR A 323 21.19 -21.89 -3.82
C TYR A 323 19.94 -22.64 -4.32
N ASN A 324 19.80 -22.80 -5.63
CA ASN A 324 18.65 -23.48 -6.26
C ASN A 324 18.59 -24.99 -5.95
N GLU A 325 19.69 -25.61 -5.51
CA GLU A 325 19.70 -26.98 -5.00
C GLU A 325 19.11 -27.09 -3.57
N ARG A 326 19.13 -26.01 -2.79
CA ARG A 326 18.70 -25.99 -1.37
C ARG A 326 17.31 -25.40 -1.17
N GLU A 327 16.94 -24.42 -1.98
CA GLU A 327 15.70 -23.64 -1.87
C GLU A 327 14.81 -23.83 -3.10
N ALA A 328 13.60 -23.27 -3.05
CA ALA A 328 12.77 -23.15 -4.24
C ALA A 328 13.56 -22.42 -5.35
N PRO A 329 13.63 -22.97 -6.58
CA PRO A 329 14.42 -22.36 -7.64
C PRO A 329 13.99 -20.92 -7.94
N VAL A 330 14.97 -20.02 -8.00
CA VAL A 330 14.78 -18.61 -8.38
C VAL A 330 15.49 -18.31 -9.69
N SER A 331 14.97 -17.32 -10.41
CA SER A 331 15.62 -16.82 -11.62
C SER A 331 16.97 -16.18 -11.28
N LEU A 332 17.94 -16.20 -12.21
CA LEU A 332 19.21 -15.52 -12.01
C LEU A 332 19.02 -14.00 -11.76
N PRO A 333 18.14 -13.27 -12.48
CA PRO A 333 17.84 -11.88 -12.17
C PRO A 333 17.36 -11.66 -10.71
N ASP A 334 16.41 -12.46 -10.22
CA ASP A 334 15.91 -12.32 -8.85
C ASP A 334 17.01 -12.63 -7.83
N PHE A 335 17.80 -13.68 -8.09
CA PHE A 335 18.96 -14.02 -7.27
C PHE A 335 19.97 -12.87 -7.19
N LEU A 336 20.27 -12.23 -8.32
CA LEU A 336 21.16 -11.08 -8.37
C LEU A 336 20.59 -9.90 -7.58
N VAL A 337 19.29 -9.63 -7.68
CA VAL A 337 18.63 -8.61 -6.84
C VAL A 337 18.76 -8.96 -5.36
N GLY A 338 18.49 -10.21 -4.97
CA GLY A 338 18.65 -10.68 -3.59
C GLY A 338 20.09 -10.53 -3.07
N LEU A 339 21.08 -10.90 -3.88
CA LEU A 339 22.49 -10.78 -3.56
C LEU A 339 22.92 -9.31 -3.43
N SER A 340 22.57 -8.47 -4.40
CA SER A 340 22.85 -7.03 -4.35
C SER A 340 22.18 -6.36 -3.16
N THR A 341 20.95 -6.78 -2.82
CA THR A 341 20.23 -6.30 -1.64
C THR A 341 20.92 -6.74 -0.35
N ALA A 342 21.45 -7.96 -0.28
CA ALA A 342 22.19 -8.43 0.90
C ALA A 342 23.47 -7.59 1.16
N PHE A 343 24.19 -7.19 0.12
CA PHE A 343 25.32 -6.26 0.26
C PHE A 343 24.85 -4.83 0.60
N ALA A 344 23.86 -4.31 -0.10
CA ALA A 344 23.32 -2.96 0.12
C ALA A 344 22.74 -2.78 1.54
N ALA A 345 22.08 -3.82 2.06
CA ALA A 345 21.55 -3.83 3.42
C ALA A 345 22.61 -4.08 4.50
N GLY A 346 23.87 -4.34 4.11
CA GLY A 346 24.95 -4.68 5.03
C GLY A 346 24.74 -6.04 5.73
N LEU A 347 24.07 -6.99 5.08
CA LEU A 347 24.01 -8.38 5.54
C LEU A 347 25.27 -9.14 5.11
N LEU A 348 25.77 -8.81 3.91
CA LEU A 348 27.07 -9.23 3.40
C LEU A 348 28.02 -8.03 3.29
N VAL A 349 29.30 -8.31 3.43
CA VAL A 349 30.40 -7.37 3.18
C VAL A 349 31.44 -8.04 2.30
N HIS A 350 32.19 -7.25 1.53
CA HIS A 350 33.35 -7.78 0.84
C HIS A 350 34.50 -7.91 1.84
N ARG A 351 35.31 -8.97 1.70
CA ARG A 351 36.56 -9.09 2.44
C ARG A 351 37.46 -7.91 2.09
N ASP A 352 37.98 -7.22 3.11
CA ASP A 352 39.01 -6.19 2.91
C ASP A 352 40.23 -6.87 2.26
N LYS A 353 40.76 -6.26 1.19
CA LYS A 353 41.96 -6.73 0.51
C LYS A 353 43.23 -6.35 1.25
#